data_AF-A0A937NMZ3-F1
#
_entry.id   AF-A0A937NMZ3-F1
#
_cell.length_a   1.000
_cell.length_b   1.000
_cell.length_c   1.000
_cell.angle_alpha   90.00
_cell.angle_beta   90.00
_cell.angle_gamma   90.00
#
_symmetry.space_group_name_H-M   'P 1'
#
loop_
_entity.id
_entity.type
_entity.pdbx_description
1 polymer ?
#
loop_
_entity_poly.entity_id
_entity_poly.type
_entity_poly.pdbx_seq_one_letter_code
_entity_poly.pdbx_strand_id
1 'polypeptide(L)'
;KKTGERRQEVVYGITSLSAERAAPDRLLAFSRQHWHIENKSHWVRDVTFDEDRSQVRCGSIPQVMAALRNTAIGLMRCNGETNIAAACRRFAARPREALALIGIQLEN
;
A
#
# COMPACT_ATOMS: atom_id res chain seq x y z
N LYS A 1 -5.81 21.95 13.32
CA LYS A 1 -5.82 22.19 14.79
C LYS A 1 -5.46 20.88 15.49
N LYS A 2 -4.37 20.82 16.26
CA LYS A 2 -4.18 19.73 17.24
C LYS A 2 -4.99 20.13 18.48
N THR A 3 -5.95 19.32 18.88
CA THR A 3 -6.92 19.66 19.95
C THR A 3 -6.30 19.67 21.35
N GLY A 4 -5.05 19.21 21.51
CA GLY A 4 -4.39 19.08 22.82
C GLY A 4 -4.91 17.87 23.62
N GLU A 5 -5.94 17.18 23.13
CA GLU A 5 -6.52 16.02 23.79
C GLU A 5 -5.61 14.81 23.65
N ARG A 6 -5.35 14.17 24.79
CA ARG A 6 -4.56 12.95 24.86
C ARG A 6 -5.51 11.76 24.67
N ARG A 7 -5.31 11.00 23.60
CA ARG A 7 -6.04 9.75 23.36
C ARG A 7 -5.17 8.56 23.77
N GLN A 8 -5.75 7.64 24.52
CA GLN A 8 -5.17 6.34 24.82
C GLN A 8 -6.08 5.28 24.21
N GLU A 9 -5.48 4.24 23.65
CA GLU A 9 -6.17 3.09 23.09
C GLU A 9 -5.49 1.82 23.60
N VAL A 10 -6.30 0.82 23.96
CA VAL A 10 -5.83 -0.51 24.35
C VAL A 10 -6.24 -1.48 23.26
N VAL A 11 -5.27 -2.18 22.70
CA VAL A 11 -5.47 -3.17 21.63
C VAL A 11 -5.03 -4.54 22.16
N TYR A 12 -5.87 -5.55 21.98
CA TYR A 12 -5.55 -6.94 22.30
C TYR A 12 -5.09 -7.66 21.04
N GLY A 13 -4.03 -8.47 21.16
CA GLY A 13 -3.48 -9.27 20.06
C GLY A 13 -3.44 -10.75 20.43
N ILE A 14 -3.59 -11.60 19.42
CA ILE A 14 -3.41 -13.05 19.54
C ILE A 14 -2.21 -13.43 18.67
N THR A 15 -1.34 -14.30 19.18
CA THR A 15 -0.16 -14.79 18.44
C THR A 15 -0.05 -16.29 18.58
N SER A 16 0.44 -16.95 17.53
CA SER A 16 0.83 -18.36 17.56
C SER A 16 2.23 -18.58 18.13
N LEU A 17 2.95 -17.52 18.52
CA LEU A 17 4.24 -17.62 19.18
C LEU A 17 4.06 -18.18 20.60
N SER A 18 5.00 -19.05 21.02
CA SER A 18 5.09 -19.49 22.40
C SER A 18 5.51 -18.34 23.32
N ALA A 19 5.25 -18.47 24.63
CA ALA A 19 5.55 -17.43 25.61
C ALA A 19 7.05 -17.03 25.61
N GLU A 20 7.96 -18.00 25.42
CA GLU A 20 9.40 -17.77 25.37
C GLU A 20 9.84 -16.96 24.15
N ARG A 21 9.03 -16.99 23.07
CA ARG A 21 9.29 -16.30 21.81
C ARG A 21 8.51 -14.99 21.67
N ALA A 22 7.57 -14.72 22.58
CA ALA A 22 6.65 -13.60 22.55
C ALA A 22 7.13 -12.43 23.43
N ALA A 23 8.43 -12.15 23.43
CA ALA A 23 8.99 -11.01 24.13
C ALA A 23 8.29 -9.69 23.71
N PRO A 24 7.99 -8.77 24.65
CA PRO A 24 7.17 -7.58 24.37
C PRO A 24 7.70 -6.69 23.24
N ASP A 25 9.01 -6.50 23.16
CA ASP A 25 9.69 -5.73 22.12
C ASP A 25 9.51 -6.35 20.73
N ARG A 26 9.55 -7.67 20.64
CA ARG A 26 9.32 -8.42 19.41
C ARG A 26 7.86 -8.32 18.95
N LEU A 27 6.91 -8.45 19.86
CA LEU A 27 5.49 -8.28 19.54
C LEU A 27 5.21 -6.85 19.07
N LEU A 28 5.81 -5.85 19.72
CA LEU A 28 5.71 -4.46 19.30
C LEU A 28 6.32 -4.24 17.91
N ALA A 29 7.44 -4.88 17.59
CA ALA A 29 8.04 -4.82 16.26
C ALA A 29 7.09 -5.38 15.18
N PHE A 30 6.44 -6.53 15.43
CA PHE A 30 5.44 -7.08 14.52
C PHE A 30 4.23 -6.16 14.35
N SER A 31 3.71 -5.60 15.45
CA SER A 31 2.61 -4.63 15.39
C SER A 31 2.97 -3.41 14.53
N ARG A 32 4.18 -2.87 14.70
CA ARG A 32 4.66 -1.74 13.88
C ARG A 32 4.87 -2.12 12.41
N GLN A 33 5.38 -3.32 12.14
CA GLN A 33 5.55 -3.82 10.77
C GLN A 33 4.20 -4.05 10.09
N HIS A 34 3.17 -4.49 10.82
CA HIS A 34 1.83 -4.61 10.29
C HIS A 34 1.29 -3.26 9.78
N TRP A 35 1.43 -2.20 10.59
CA TRP A 35 1.09 -0.82 10.16
C TRP A 35 1.89 -0.33 8.95
N HIS A 36 3.07 -0.89 8.71
CA HIS A 36 3.85 -0.56 7.52
C HIS A 36 3.16 -1.01 6.24
N ILE A 37 2.51 -2.18 6.27
CA ILE A 37 1.73 -2.72 5.15
C ILE A 37 0.54 -1.80 4.88
N GLU A 38 -0.18 -1.44 5.92
CA GLU A 38 -1.34 -0.54 5.83
C GLU A 38 -0.97 0.80 5.19
N ASN A 39 0.08 1.45 5.71
CA ASN A 39 0.50 2.75 5.22
C ASN A 39 1.09 2.71 3.79
N LYS A 40 1.82 1.65 3.43
CA LYS A 40 2.50 1.59 2.13
C LYS A 40 1.64 1.02 1.00
N SER A 41 0.66 0.19 1.33
CA SER A 41 -0.19 -0.50 0.36
C SER A 41 -1.62 -0.02 0.42
N HIS A 42 -2.33 -0.28 1.53
CA HIS A 42 -3.77 0.01 1.66
C HIS A 42 -4.07 1.49 1.47
N TRP A 43 -3.45 2.36 2.26
CA TRP A 43 -3.69 3.80 2.16
C TRP A 43 -3.38 4.37 0.77
N VAL A 44 -2.33 3.87 0.12
CA VAL A 44 -1.96 4.30 -1.24
C VAL A 44 -3.04 3.86 -2.24
N ARG A 45 -3.59 2.66 -2.11
CA ARG A 45 -4.69 2.20 -2.98
C ARG A 45 -5.94 3.04 -2.78
N ASP A 46 -6.33 3.20 -1.52
CA ASP A 46 -7.58 3.87 -1.15
C ASP A 46 -7.57 5.34 -1.60
N VAL A 47 -6.46 6.04 -1.35
CA VAL A 47 -6.36 7.48 -1.60
C VAL A 47 -5.73 7.81 -2.95
N THR A 48 -4.60 7.19 -3.32
CA THR A 48 -3.89 7.54 -4.55
C THR A 48 -4.51 6.88 -5.79
N PHE A 49 -5.06 5.68 -5.65
CA PHE A 49 -5.78 4.97 -6.72
C PHE A 49 -7.31 5.08 -6.61
N ASP A 50 -7.80 5.93 -5.70
CA ASP A 50 -9.22 6.25 -5.47
C ASP A 50 -10.09 4.99 -5.32
N GLU A 51 -9.55 3.96 -4.67
CA GLU A 51 -10.24 2.67 -4.52
C GLU A 51 -11.51 2.81 -3.69
N ASP A 52 -11.52 3.62 -2.63
CA ASP A 52 -12.70 3.85 -1.78
C ASP A 52 -13.88 4.44 -2.56
N ARG A 53 -13.60 5.27 -3.56
CA ARG A 53 -14.63 5.92 -4.39
C ARG A 53 -15.12 5.01 -5.52
N SER A 54 -14.39 3.93 -5.81
CA SER A 54 -14.71 3.00 -6.91
C SER A 54 -16.10 2.38 -6.75
N GLN A 55 -16.96 2.60 -7.75
CA GLN A 55 -18.33 2.04 -7.80
C GLN A 55 -18.39 0.64 -8.43
N VAL A 56 -17.24 0.08 -8.79
CA VAL A 56 -17.15 -1.28 -9.33
C VAL A 56 -17.53 -2.30 -8.23
N ARG A 57 -18.66 -3.01 -8.41
CA ARG A 57 -19.17 -3.99 -7.43
C ARG A 57 -19.62 -5.33 -8.03
N CYS A 58 -19.53 -5.51 -9.34
CA CYS A 58 -20.10 -6.68 -10.02
C CYS A 58 -19.03 -7.73 -10.37
N GLY A 59 -19.39 -9.01 -10.21
CA GLY A 59 -18.56 -10.16 -10.59
C GLY A 59 -17.16 -10.10 -9.98
N SER A 60 -16.16 -10.49 -10.75
CA SER A 60 -14.75 -10.54 -10.32
C SER A 60 -14.01 -9.20 -10.44
N ILE A 61 -14.67 -8.14 -10.91
CA ILE A 61 -14.00 -6.87 -11.24
C ILE A 61 -13.38 -6.21 -10.00
N PRO A 62 -13.98 -6.21 -8.79
CA PRO A 62 -13.32 -5.66 -7.60
C PRO A 62 -11.97 -6.34 -7.30
N GLN A 63 -11.90 -7.67 -7.44
CA GLN A 63 -10.67 -8.43 -7.23
C GLN A 63 -9.63 -8.13 -8.33
N VAL A 64 -10.06 -8.04 -9.59
CA VAL A 64 -9.18 -7.69 -10.71
C VAL A 64 -8.60 -6.29 -10.51
N MET A 65 -9.41 -5.31 -10.13
CA MET A 65 -8.94 -3.95 -9.86
C MET A 65 -7.97 -3.90 -8.69
N ALA A 66 -8.22 -4.63 -7.61
CA ALA A 66 -7.29 -4.74 -6.50
C ALA A 66 -5.94 -5.35 -6.95
N ALA A 67 -5.96 -6.40 -7.78
CA ALA A 67 -4.75 -7.01 -8.33
C ALA A 67 -3.96 -6.06 -9.25
N LEU A 68 -4.64 -5.31 -10.11
CA LEU A 68 -4.01 -4.32 -10.99
C LEU A 68 -3.36 -3.17 -10.19
N ARG A 69 -4.08 -2.62 -9.20
CA ARG A 69 -3.55 -1.56 -8.32
C ARG A 69 -2.33 -2.05 -7.53
N ASN A 70 -2.43 -3.24 -6.93
CA ASN A 70 -1.31 -3.86 -6.21
C ASN A 70 -0.09 -4.05 -7.11
N THR A 71 -0.29 -4.56 -8.33
CA THR A 71 0.78 -4.76 -9.31
C THR A 71 1.42 -3.43 -9.69
N ALA A 72 0.62 -2.41 -10.00
CA ALA A 72 1.14 -1.08 -10.34
C ALA A 72 1.97 -0.49 -9.20
N ILE A 73 1.45 -0.49 -7.97
CA ILE A 73 2.18 0.00 -6.79
C ILE A 73 3.48 -0.80 -6.60
N GLY A 74 3.42 -2.13 -6.68
CA GLY A 74 4.57 -3.01 -6.56
C GLY A 74 5.67 -2.68 -7.58
N LEU A 75 5.32 -2.54 -8.85
CA LEU A 75 6.26 -2.17 -9.91
C LEU A 75 6.92 -0.82 -9.66
N MET A 76 6.15 0.19 -9.24
CA MET A 76 6.71 1.49 -8.89
C MET A 76 7.69 1.39 -7.72
N ARG A 77 7.34 0.64 -6.67
CA ARG A 77 8.22 0.41 -5.52
C ARG A 77 9.50 -0.35 -5.92
N CYS A 78 9.40 -1.37 -6.74
CA CYS A 78 10.55 -2.11 -7.28
C CYS A 78 11.46 -1.20 -8.11
N ASN A 79 10.88 -0.21 -8.82
CA ASN A 79 11.62 0.83 -9.53
C ASN A 79 12.15 1.96 -8.61
N GLY A 80 12.09 1.79 -7.28
CA GLY A 80 12.64 2.73 -6.31
C GLY A 80 11.73 3.91 -5.97
N GLU A 81 10.47 3.93 -6.43
CA GLU A 81 9.56 5.04 -6.16
C GLU A 81 9.15 5.09 -4.69
N THR A 82 9.51 6.18 -4.02
CA THR A 82 9.14 6.42 -2.61
C THR A 82 7.81 7.17 -2.49
N ASN A 83 7.45 8.00 -3.49
CA ASN A 83 6.20 8.74 -3.56
C ASN A 83 5.34 8.29 -4.76
N ILE A 84 4.38 7.41 -4.49
CA ILE A 84 3.55 6.81 -5.53
C ILE A 84 2.67 7.86 -6.23
N ALA A 85 2.14 8.85 -5.51
CA ALA A 85 1.32 9.89 -6.13
C ALA A 85 2.13 10.73 -7.13
N ALA A 86 3.39 11.03 -6.83
CA ALA A 86 4.29 11.71 -7.77
C ALA A 86 4.63 10.82 -8.97
N ALA A 87 4.91 9.54 -8.74
CA ALA A 87 5.16 8.58 -9.81
C ALA A 87 3.94 8.45 -10.76
N CYS A 88 2.72 8.35 -10.22
CA CYS A 88 1.49 8.32 -11.01
C CYS A 88 1.36 9.55 -11.93
N ARG A 89 1.62 10.76 -11.40
CA ARG A 89 1.58 11.99 -12.22
C ARG A 89 2.64 11.99 -13.31
N ARG A 90 3.86 11.54 -13.01
CA ARG A 90 4.94 11.41 -13.98
C ARG A 90 4.57 10.44 -15.10
N PHE A 91 4.07 9.26 -14.75
CA PHE A 91 3.67 8.23 -15.70
C PHE A 91 2.47 8.61 -16.55
N ALA A 92 1.52 9.35 -15.98
CA ALA A 92 0.42 9.92 -16.76
C ALA A 92 0.93 10.91 -17.82
N ALA A 93 1.94 11.73 -17.49
CA ALA A 93 2.56 12.66 -18.42
C ALA A 93 3.56 11.98 -19.39
N ARG A 94 4.13 10.84 -19.00
CA ARG A 94 5.13 10.09 -19.77
C ARG A 94 4.82 8.58 -19.78
N PRO A 95 3.80 8.16 -20.55
CA PRO A 95 3.35 6.76 -20.56
C PRO A 95 4.43 5.76 -20.97
N ARG A 96 5.39 6.15 -21.81
CA ARG A 96 6.54 5.31 -22.20
C ARG A 96 7.36 4.85 -20.99
N GLU A 97 7.55 5.72 -20.00
CA GLU A 97 8.29 5.38 -18.78
C GLU A 97 7.53 4.35 -17.94
N ALA A 98 6.19 4.36 -17.96
CA ALA A 98 5.37 3.33 -17.32
C ALA A 98 5.38 1.99 -18.08
N LEU A 99 5.34 2.04 -19.42
CA LEU A 99 5.45 0.84 -20.26
C LEU A 99 6.80 0.14 -20.08
N ALA A 100 7.87 0.92 -19.90
CA ALA A 100 9.19 0.37 -19.60
C ALA A 100 9.20 -0.47 -18.30
N LEU A 101 8.35 -0.14 -17.31
CA LEU A 101 8.24 -0.93 -16.07
C LEU A 101 7.75 -2.36 -16.29
N ILE A 102 7.04 -2.60 -17.39
CA ILE A 102 6.53 -3.92 -17.77
C ILE A 102 7.30 -4.51 -18.97
N GLY A 103 8.48 -3.96 -19.26
CA GLY A 103 9.38 -4.47 -20.31
C GLY A 103 8.99 -4.08 -21.73
N ILE A 104 8.01 -3.18 -21.91
CA ILE A 104 7.62 -2.69 -23.23
C ILE A 104 8.47 -1.47 -23.57
N GLN A 105 9.37 -1.63 -24.54
CA GLN A 105 10.13 -0.53 -25.13
C GLN A 105 9.44 -0.13 -26.44
N LEU A 106 9.09 1.15 -26.57
CA LEU A 106 8.58 1.71 -27.81
C LEU A 106 9.75 2.40 -28.53
N GLU A 107 10.27 1.74 -29.56
CA GLU A 107 11.19 2.36 -30.52
C GLU A 107 10.48 3.51 -31.25
N ASN A 108 11.26 4.50 -31.69
CA ASN A 108 10.74 5.63 -32.46
C ASN A 108 10.41 5.24 -33.90
#